data_AF-V7C6T2-F1
#
_entry.id   AF-V7C6T2-F1
#
_cell.length_a   1.000
_cell.length_b   1.000
_cell.length_c   1.000
_cell.angle_alpha   90.00
_cell.angle_beta   90.00
_cell.angle_gamma   90.00
#
_symmetry.space_group_name_H-M   'P 1'
#
loop_
_entity.id
_entity.type
_entity.pdbx_description
1 polymer ?
#
loop_
_entity_poly.entity_id
_entity_poly.type
_entity_poly.pdbx_seq_one_letter_code
_entity_poly.pdbx_strand_id
1 'polypeptide(L)' 'VALRWIIEEGATPIVKSFNSERMKQNLQIFDWELSESDSEKIKEIAQHRGFKGERFVSEFGPFKTLEDLWE' A
#
# COMPACT_ATOMS: atom_id res chain seq x y z
N VAL A 1 -5.14 3.77 -10.84
CA VAL A 1 -5.43 4.65 -9.68
C VAL A 1 -4.49 4.34 -8.52
N ALA A 2 -4.67 3.27 -7.73
CA ALA A 2 -3.84 3.02 -6.54
C ALA A 2 -2.33 3.03 -6.78
N LEU A 3 -1.84 2.39 -7.86
CA LEU A 3 -0.40 2.38 -8.17
C LEU A 3 0.13 3.76 -8.57
N ARG A 4 -0.69 4.54 -9.29
CA ARG A 4 -0.38 5.91 -9.67
C ARG A 4 -0.25 6.79 -8.43
N TRP A 5 -1.21 6.67 -7.51
CA TRP A 5 -1.20 7.38 -6.23
C TRP A 5 0.09 7.08 -5.43
N ILE A 6 0.49 5.81 -5.30
CA ILE A 6 1.73 5.43 -4.57
C ILE A 6 2.97 6.13 -5.17
N ILE A 7 3.04 6.24 -6.50
CA ILE A 7 4.14 6.94 -7.19
C ILE A 7 4.11 8.45 -6.92
N GLU A 8 2.93 9.07 -6.92
CA GLU A 8 2.77 10.50 -6.63
C GLU A 8 3.10 10.86 -5.17
N GLU A 9 2.87 9.94 -4.23
CA GLU A 9 3.32 10.05 -2.84
C GLU A 9 4.85 9.83 -2.67
N GLY A 10 5.58 9.58 -3.77
CA GLY A 10 7.04 9.44 -3.79
C GLY A 10 7.55 8.03 -3.49
N ALA A 11 6.67 7.01 -3.48
CA ALA A 11 7.04 5.62 -3.24
C ALA A 11 7.00 4.77 -4.52
N THR A 12 7.72 3.64 -4.54
CA THR A 12 7.70 2.69 -5.67
C THR A 12 6.83 1.47 -5.34
N PRO A 13 5.69 1.25 -6.02
CA PRO A 13 4.84 0.10 -5.76
C PRO A 13 5.47 -1.21 -6.27
N ILE A 14 5.56 -2.22 -5.41
CA ILE A 14 5.93 -3.59 -5.79
C ILE A 14 4.65 -4.40 -5.97
N VAL A 15 4.28 -4.66 -7.22
CA VAL A 15 3.03 -5.35 -7.56
C VAL A 15 3.25 -6.77 -8.03
N LYS A 16 2.31 -7.66 -7.68
CA LYS A 16 2.33 -9.06 -8.08
C LYS A 16 1.02 -9.45 -8.73
N SER A 17 1.09 -10.07 -9.90
CA SER A 17 -0.03 -10.64 -10.63
C SER A 17 0.45 -11.85 -11.43
N PHE A 18 -0.40 -12.87 -11.58
CA PHE A 18 -0.19 -13.96 -12.54
C PHE A 18 -1.07 -13.80 -13.80
N ASN A 19 -1.90 -12.77 -13.83
CA ASN A 19 -2.71 -12.43 -14.98
C ASN A 19 -1.90 -11.45 -15.86
N SER A 20 -1.57 -11.87 -17.07
CA SER A 20 -0.73 -11.13 -18.02
C SER A 20 -1.34 -9.78 -18.43
N GLU A 21 -2.66 -9.70 -18.54
CA GLU A 21 -3.35 -8.46 -18.87
C GLU A 21 -3.21 -7.44 -17.73
N ARG A 22 -3.42 -7.88 -16.47
CA ARG A 22 -3.17 -7.03 -15.29
C ARG A 22 -1.71 -6.59 -15.17
N MET A 23 -0.76 -7.46 -15.54
CA MET A 23 0.66 -7.08 -15.54
C MET A 23 0.94 -5.93 -16.51
N LYS A 24 0.34 -5.97 -17.71
CA LYS A 24 0.44 -4.88 -18.69
C LYS A 24 -0.21 -3.60 -18.17
N GLN A 25 -1.43 -3.70 -17.64
CA GLN A 25 -2.16 -2.55 -17.08
C GLN A 25 -1.41 -1.89 -15.91
N ASN A 26 -0.74 -2.67 -15.06
CA ASN A 26 0.08 -2.13 -13.97
C ASN A 26 1.26 -1.28 -14.46
N LEU A 27 1.72 -1.46 -15.70
CA LEU A 27 2.78 -0.66 -16.32
C LEU A 27 2.23 0.59 -17.02
N GLN A 28 0.93 0.66 -17.31
CA GLN A 28 0.26 1.77 -18.02
C GLN A 28 -0.21 2.88 -17.06
N ILE A 29 0.66 3.29 -16.14
CA ILE A 29 0.34 4.25 -15.07
C ILE A 29 1.17 5.53 -15.14
N PHE A 30 1.98 5.71 -16.19
CA PHE A 30 2.92 6.84 -16.31
C PHE A 30 2.42 7.94 -17.26
N ASP A 31 1.51 7.63 -18.17
CA ASP A 31 1.01 8.56 -19.20
C ASP A 31 -0.13 9.47 -18.71
N TRP A 32 -0.43 9.44 -17.41
CA TRP A 32 -1.49 10.23 -16.78
C TRP A 32 -1.18 10.44 -15.29
N GLU A 33 -1.88 11.39 -14.69
CA GLU A 33 -1.76 11.78 -13.27
C GLU A 33 -3.14 11.91 -12.63
N LEU A 34 -3.20 11.82 -11.30
CA LEU A 34 -4.44 12.08 -10.57
C LEU A 34 -4.75 13.58 -10.56
N SER A 35 -6.03 13.91 -10.62
CA SER A 35 -6.46 15.29 -10.38
C SER A 35 -6.27 15.65 -8.90
N GLU A 36 -6.06 16.92 -8.59
CA GLU A 36 -5.95 17.41 -7.21
C GLU A 36 -7.18 16.98 -6.37
N SER A 37 -8.38 17.09 -6.93
CA SER A 37 -9.62 16.66 -6.27
C SER A 37 -9.66 15.16 -5.97
N ASP A 38 -9.13 14.31 -6.86
CA ASP A 38 -9.06 12.87 -6.59
C ASP A 38 -8.02 12.56 -5.52
N SER A 39 -6.88 13.24 -5.56
CA SER A 39 -5.84 13.13 -4.52
C SER A 39 -6.34 13.57 -3.15
N GLU A 40 -7.14 14.64 -3.07
CA GLU A 40 -7.81 15.06 -1.82
C GLU A 40 -8.76 13.99 -1.29
N LYS A 41 -9.61 13.40 -2.14
CA LYS A 41 -10.52 12.32 -1.73
C LYS A 41 -9.78 11.09 -1.23
N ILE A 42 -8.62 10.76 -1.81
CA ILE A 42 -7.80 9.63 -1.34
C ILE A 42 -7.27 9.89 0.08
N LYS A 43 -6.91 11.14 0.41
CA LYS A 43 -6.45 11.51 1.77
C LYS A 43 -7.53 11.34 2.84
N GLU A 44 -8.81 11.37 2.46
CA GLU A 44 -9.94 11.15 3.37
C GLU A 44 -10.18 9.66 3.70
N ILE A 45 -9.52 8.74 3.00
CA ILE A 45 -9.68 7.30 3.24
C ILE A 45 -9.13 6.95 4.64
N ALA A 46 -9.95 6.27 5.44
CA ALA A 46 -9.56 5.78 6.76
C ALA A 46 -8.34 4.86 6.67
N GLN A 47 -7.32 5.16 7.46
CA GLN A 47 -6.04 4.46 7.42
C GLN A 47 -6.10 3.13 8.16
N HIS A 48 -5.65 2.06 7.50
CA HIS A 48 -5.58 0.72 8.06
C HIS A 48 -4.29 0.01 7.63
N ARG A 49 -3.64 -0.70 8.55
CA ARG A 49 -2.47 -1.52 8.26
C ARG A 49 -2.91 -2.83 7.60
N GLY A 50 -2.53 -3.04 6.33
CA GLY A 50 -2.94 -4.23 5.55
C GLY A 50 -2.33 -5.54 6.04
N PHE A 51 -1.10 -5.52 6.56
CA PHE A 51 -0.45 -6.66 7.21
C PHE A 51 -0.03 -6.27 8.61
N LYS A 52 -0.71 -6.78 9.63
CA LYS A 52 -0.45 -6.43 11.04
C LYS A 52 0.68 -7.24 11.65
N GLY A 53 1.09 -8.36 11.05
CA GLY A 53 2.25 -9.11 11.53
C GLY A 53 2.00 -9.90 12.81
N GLU A 54 0.75 -10.29 13.10
CA GLU A 54 0.35 -11.05 14.30
C GLU A 54 1.18 -12.32 14.49
N ARG A 55 1.65 -12.92 13.38
CA ARG A 55 2.51 -14.10 13.40
C ARG A 55 3.85 -13.88 14.12
N PHE A 56 4.32 -12.64 14.21
CA PHE A 56 5.56 -12.27 14.89
C PHE A 56 5.35 -11.90 16.36
N VAL A 57 4.11 -11.91 16.84
CA VAL A 57 3.75 -11.55 18.22
C VAL A 57 3.61 -12.81 19.07
N SER A 58 4.25 -12.83 20.23
CA SER A 58 4.16 -13.92 21.20
C SER A 58 4.49 -13.44 22.60
N GLU A 59 3.80 -13.96 23.61
CA GLU A 59 4.08 -13.67 25.03
C GLU A 59 5.55 -13.94 25.40
N PHE A 60 6.14 -14.98 24.82
CA PHE A 60 7.54 -15.37 25.04
C PHE A 60 8.50 -14.87 23.94
N GLY A 61 7.97 -14.09 22.99
CA GLY A 61 8.74 -13.55 21.86
C GLY A 61 9.33 -12.17 22.14
N PRO A 62 10.12 -11.65 21.19
CA PRO A 62 10.67 -10.30 21.29
C PRO A 62 9.59 -9.20 21.23
N PHE A 63 8.44 -9.49 20.60
CA PHE A 63 7.30 -8.59 20.51
C PHE A 63 6.10 -9.25 21.21
N LYS A 64 5.60 -8.65 22.29
CA LYS A 64 4.51 -9.22 23.11
C LYS A 64 3.15 -8.73 22.65
N THR A 65 3.10 -7.54 22.06
CA THR A 65 1.90 -6.95 21.48
C THR A 65 2.14 -6.52 20.03
N LEU A 66 1.05 -6.14 19.34
CA LEU A 66 1.17 -5.49 18.04
C LEU A 66 1.74 -4.07 18.15
N GLU A 67 1.54 -3.41 19.28
CA GLU A 67 2.10 -2.08 19.55
C GLU A 67 3.63 -2.19 19.62
N ASP A 68 4.15 -3.13 20.41
CA ASP A 68 5.61 -3.41 20.50
C ASP A 68 6.27 -3.69 19.14
N LEU A 69 5.53 -4.27 18.19
CA LEU A 69 6.04 -4.60 16.85
C LEU A 69 6.11 -3.37 15.92
N TRP A 70 5.26 -2.37 16.13
CA TRP A 70 5.05 -1.25 15.20
C TRP A 70 5.37 0.12 15.78
N GLU A 71 5.63 0.23 17.09
CA GLU A 71 6.27 1.37 17.75
C GLU A 71 7.80 1.30 17.65
#